data_AF-A0A7C5LU38-F1
#
_entry.id   AF-A0A7C5LU38-F1
#
_cell.length_a   1.000
_cell.length_b   1.000
_cell.length_c   1.000
_cell.angle_alpha   90.00
_cell.angle_beta   90.00
_cell.angle_gamma   90.00
#
_symmetry.space_group_name_H-M   'P 1'
#
loop_
_entity.id
_entity.type
_entity.pdbx_description
1 polymer ?
#
loop_
_entity_poly.entity_id
_entity_poly.type
_entity_poly.pdbx_seq_one_letter_code
_entity_poly.pdbx_strand_id
1 'polypeptide(L)'
;MGNLQADKTFERSGVNGKLKIVLHDVSGTLLRTLGTIERRGYDYRDVHCTQRVDGDFDLLVHIEDIGGPRNLEILCKQLERLYNVVSAEKVGRRKHAERRNG
;
A
#
# COMPACT_ATOMS: atom_id res chain seq x y z
N MET A 1 17.04 -31.62 5.06
CA MET A 1 15.96 -30.79 4.47
C MET A 1 16.48 -29.37 4.45
N GLY A 2 16.66 -28.81 3.25
CA GLY A 2 17.50 -27.64 3.02
C GLY A 2 16.94 -26.36 3.64
N ASN A 3 17.77 -25.72 4.47
CA ASN A 3 17.58 -24.31 4.80
C ASN A 3 17.70 -23.53 3.50
N LEU A 4 16.59 -22.94 3.05
CA LEU A 4 16.58 -21.99 1.95
C LEU A 4 17.37 -20.78 2.43
N GLN A 5 18.63 -20.72 2.03
CA GLN A 5 19.55 -19.63 2.34
C GLN A 5 18.99 -18.40 1.62
N ALA A 6 18.28 -17.54 2.35
CA ALA A 6 17.91 -16.23 1.84
C ALA A 6 19.19 -15.53 1.40
N ASP A 7 19.28 -15.26 0.09
CA ASP A 7 20.42 -14.64 -0.56
C ASP A 7 20.81 -13.36 0.19
N LYS A 8 22.07 -13.27 0.61
CA LYS A 8 22.62 -12.24 1.51
C LYS A 8 22.76 -10.85 0.86
N THR A 9 22.01 -10.55 -0.19
CA THR A 9 22.17 -9.31 -0.98
C THR A 9 20.94 -8.39 -0.92
N PHE A 10 19.89 -8.74 -0.18
CA PHE A 10 18.70 -7.89 -0.04
C PHE A 10 18.78 -7.01 1.22
N GLU A 11 19.39 -5.83 1.09
CA GLU A 11 19.21 -4.77 2.09
C GLU A 11 17.78 -4.22 2.01
N ARG A 12 16.94 -4.59 3.00
CA ARG A 12 15.64 -3.95 3.22
C ARG A 12 15.84 -2.44 3.23
N SER A 13 15.13 -1.70 2.38
CA SER A 13 15.29 -0.25 2.33
C SER A 13 14.74 0.48 3.55
N GLY A 14 14.01 -0.24 4.40
CA GLY A 14 13.34 0.34 5.57
C GLY A 14 12.15 1.23 5.19
N VAL A 15 11.74 1.27 3.92
CA VAL A 15 10.55 2.01 3.49
C VAL A 15 9.32 1.39 4.16
N ASN A 16 8.75 2.14 5.09
CA ASN A 16 7.45 1.90 5.66
C ASN A 16 6.50 3.02 5.22
N GLY A 17 5.24 2.67 5.05
CA GLY A 17 4.27 3.64 4.55
C GLY A 17 2.85 3.19 4.75
N LYS A 18 1.95 4.17 4.69
CA LYS A 18 0.54 3.92 4.53
C LYS A 18 0.13 4.37 3.14
N LEU A 19 -0.54 3.50 2.41
CA LEU A 19 -1.18 3.84 1.15
C LEU A 19 -2.67 4.08 1.39
N LYS A 20 -3.21 5.05 0.66
CA LYS A 20 -4.65 5.21 0.46
C LYS A 20 -4.94 4.93 -0.99
N ILE A 21 -5.84 4.01 -1.24
CA ILE A 21 -6.21 3.54 -2.57
C ILE A 21 -7.72 3.64 -2.66
N VAL A 22 -8.23 4.26 -3.71
CA VAL A 22 -9.67 4.39 -3.95
C VAL A 22 -10.10 3.37 -4.98
N LEU A 23 -11.10 2.55 -4.65
CA LEU A 23 -11.61 1.51 -5.53
C LEU A 23 -13.04 1.83 -5.93
N HIS A 24 -13.39 1.61 -7.19
CA HIS A 24 -14.76 1.72 -7.67
C HIS A 24 -15.61 0.50 -7.27
N ASP A 25 -14.97 -0.66 -7.10
CA ASP A 25 -15.58 -1.89 -6.61
C ASP A 25 -14.53 -2.71 -5.86
N VAL A 26 -14.94 -3.42 -4.81
CA VAL A 26 -14.07 -4.28 -3.99
C VAL A 26 -13.87 -5.64 -4.64
N SER A 27 -14.89 -6.17 -5.32
CA SER A 27 -14.93 -7.55 -5.77
C SER A 27 -13.80 -7.85 -6.76
N GLY A 28 -12.83 -8.66 -6.32
CA GLY A 28 -11.64 -9.00 -7.10
C GLY A 28 -10.62 -7.87 -7.28
N THR A 29 -11.01 -6.59 -7.18
CA THR A 29 -10.07 -5.45 -7.18
C THR A 29 -9.19 -5.46 -5.94
N LEU A 30 -9.76 -5.74 -4.76
CA LEU A 30 -9.00 -5.82 -3.51
C LEU A 30 -7.85 -6.83 -3.60
N LEU A 31 -8.13 -8.05 -4.06
CA LEU A 31 -7.13 -9.11 -4.21
C LEU A 31 -6.05 -8.74 -5.24
N ARG A 32 -6.42 -8.09 -6.35
CA ARG A 32 -5.45 -7.63 -7.35
C ARG A 32 -4.57 -6.52 -6.84
N THR A 33 -5.13 -5.59 -6.07
CA THR A 33 -4.39 -4.51 -5.42
C THR A 33 -3.38 -5.06 -4.42
N LEU A 34 -3.82 -5.90 -3.47
CA LEU A 34 -2.92 -6.51 -2.47
C LEU A 34 -1.87 -7.41 -3.11
N GLY A 35 -2.26 -8.26 -4.06
CA GLY A 35 -1.33 -9.10 -4.79
C GLY A 35 -0.33 -8.31 -5.64
N THR A 36 -0.68 -7.10 -6.09
CA THR A 36 0.26 -6.20 -6.78
C THR A 36 1.28 -5.63 -5.81
N ILE A 37 0.88 -5.25 -4.59
CA ILE A 37 1.77 -4.78 -3.53
C ILE A 37 2.82 -5.87 -3.21
N GLU A 38 2.38 -7.10 -2.95
CA GLU A 38 3.26 -8.26 -2.68
C GLU A 38 4.24 -8.55 -3.81
N ARG A 39 3.76 -8.62 -5.07
CA ARG A 39 4.61 -8.88 -6.24
C ARG A 39 5.63 -7.78 -6.51
N ARG A 40 5.44 -6.60 -5.91
CA ARG A 40 6.41 -5.49 -5.98
C ARG A 40 7.36 -5.48 -4.80
N GLY A 41 7.39 -6.54 -3.98
CA GLY A 41 8.36 -6.70 -2.89
C GLY A 41 7.98 -5.92 -1.63
N TYR A 42 6.69 -5.61 -1.46
CA TYR A 42 6.17 -5.02 -0.23
C TYR A 42 5.29 -6.03 0.49
N ASP A 43 5.46 -6.14 1.80
CA ASP A 43 4.53 -6.83 2.67
C ASP A 43 3.45 -5.85 3.16
N TYR A 44 2.31 -6.35 3.62
CA TYR A 44 1.30 -5.52 4.29
C TYR A 44 0.86 -6.12 5.62
N ARG A 45 0.70 -5.26 6.63
CA ARG A 45 0.32 -5.69 8.00
C ARG A 45 -1.13 -5.43 8.33
N ASP A 46 -1.66 -4.30 7.88
CA ASP A 46 -3.02 -3.86 8.17
C ASP A 46 -3.70 -3.40 6.89
N VAL A 47 -4.93 -3.85 6.68
CA VAL A 47 -5.78 -3.47 5.56
C VAL A 47 -7.13 -3.03 6.11
N HIS A 48 -7.47 -1.76 5.93
CA HIS A 48 -8.78 -1.22 6.29
C HIS A 48 -9.53 -0.82 5.02
N CYS A 49 -10.73 -1.36 4.82
CA CYS A 49 -11.60 -1.00 3.72
C CYS A 49 -12.86 -0.34 4.28
N THR A 50 -13.23 0.81 3.73
CA THR A 50 -14.44 1.55 4.15
C THR A 50 -15.19 2.00 2.91
N GLN A 51 -16.47 1.64 2.83
CA GLN A 51 -17.34 2.15 1.78
C GLN A 51 -17.64 3.63 2.01
N ARG A 52 -17.53 4.43 0.95
CA ARG A 52 -17.88 5.83 0.93
C ARG A 52 -19.36 6.02 0.59
N VAL A 53 -19.86 7.22 0.86
CA VAL A 53 -21.23 7.62 0.51
C VAL A 53 -21.51 7.64 -0.99
N ASP A 54 -20.48 7.84 -1.82
CA ASP A 54 -20.56 7.86 -3.28
C ASP A 54 -20.53 6.46 -3.91
N GLY A 55 -20.40 5.41 -3.09
CA GLY A 55 -20.35 4.01 -3.52
C GLY A 55 -18.94 3.47 -3.76
N ASP A 56 -17.93 4.34 -3.84
CA ASP A 56 -16.52 3.94 -3.91
C ASP A 56 -16.02 3.40 -2.55
N PHE A 57 -14.80 2.90 -2.52
CA PHE A 57 -14.18 2.34 -1.33
C PHE A 57 -12.82 2.96 -1.07
N ASP A 58 -12.62 3.42 0.17
CA ASP A 58 -11.30 3.76 0.69
C ASP A 58 -10.61 2.50 1.21
N LEU A 59 -9.47 2.16 0.61
CA LEU A 59 -8.58 1.11 1.06
C LEU A 59 -7.30 1.73 1.64
N LEU A 60 -7.12 1.55 2.94
CA LEU A 60 -5.93 1.98 3.67
C LEU A 60 -5.05 0.78 3.98
N VAL A 61 -3.82 0.77 3.45
CA VAL A 61 -2.88 -0.35 3.58
C VAL A 61 -1.61 0.12 4.26
N HIS A 62 -1.22 -0.52 5.36
CA HIS A 62 0.12 -0.37 5.94
C HIS A 62 1.07 -1.34 5.25
N ILE A 63 2.14 -0.81 4.66
CA ILE A 63 3.11 -1.58 3.90
C ILE A 63 4.53 -1.46 4.46
N GLU A 64 5.31 -2.52 4.26
CA GLU A 64 6.73 -2.60 4.61
C GLU A 64 7.53 -3.15 3.44
N ASP A 65 8.68 -2.55 3.16
CA ASP A 65 9.60 -3.07 2.16
C ASP A 65 10.31 -4.35 2.63
N ILE A 66 10.16 -5.42 1.84
CA ILE A 66 10.83 -6.71 2.02
C ILE A 66 11.74 -7.09 0.83
N GLY A 67 12.01 -6.15 -0.08
CA GLY A 67 12.76 -6.38 -1.32
C GLY A 67 12.20 -5.66 -2.55
N GLY A 68 11.27 -4.73 -2.34
CA GLY A 68 10.65 -3.90 -3.35
C GLY A 68 11.48 -2.69 -3.76
N PRO A 69 11.07 -1.99 -4.84
CA PRO A 69 11.74 -0.77 -5.25
C PRO A 69 11.63 0.27 -4.13
N ARG A 70 12.68 1.06 -3.88
CA ARG A 70 12.70 2.06 -2.80
C ARG A 70 11.78 3.28 -3.05
N ASN A 71 10.80 3.16 -3.95
CA ASN A 71 9.97 4.26 -4.42
C ASN A 71 8.48 3.89 -4.45
N LEU A 72 7.76 4.38 -3.43
CA LEU A 72 6.31 4.20 -3.30
C LEU A 72 5.50 4.91 -4.39
N GLU A 73 6.04 5.97 -5.00
CA GLU A 73 5.33 6.66 -6.09
C GLU A 73 5.21 5.77 -7.33
N ILE A 74 6.23 4.94 -7.60
CA ILE A 74 6.18 3.96 -8.68
C ILE A 74 5.11 2.92 -8.39
N LEU A 75 5.02 2.43 -7.14
CA LEU A 75 3.97 1.52 -6.72
C LEU A 75 2.58 2.15 -6.91
N CYS A 76 2.37 3.39 -6.46
CA CYS A 76 1.12 4.12 -6.65
C CYS A 76 0.73 4.19 -8.14
N LYS A 77 1.65 4.62 -9.01
CA LYS A 77 1.41 4.70 -10.47
C LYS A 77 1.11 3.34 -11.09
N GLN A 78 1.61 2.25 -10.53
CA GLN A 78 1.29 0.89 -11.00
C GLN A 78 -0.09 0.45 -10.52
N LEU A 79 -0.48 0.79 -9.29
CA LEU A 79 -1.80 0.51 -8.74
C LEU A 79 -2.90 1.25 -9.50
N GLU A 80 -2.66 2.50 -9.87
CA GLU A 80 -3.59 3.31 -10.69
C GLU A 80 -3.85 2.75 -12.09
N ARG A 81 -3.03 1.80 -12.57
CA ARG A 81 -3.26 1.11 -13.85
C ARG A 81 -4.16 -0.10 -13.72
N LEU A 82 -4.50 -0.53 -12.50
CA LEU A 82 -5.40 -1.65 -12.29
C LEU A 82 -6.85 -1.24 -12.58
N TYR A 83 -7.58 -2.10 -13.28
CA TYR A 83 -9.01 -1.91 -13.50
C TYR A 83 -9.76 -1.78 -12.16
N ASN A 84 -10.64 -0.77 -12.05
CA ASN A 84 -11.38 -0.35 -10.85
C ASN A 84 -10.56 0.32 -9.73
N VAL A 85 -9.30 0.67 -9.96
CA VAL A 85 -8.57 1.61 -9.08
C VAL A 85 -8.76 3.02 -9.60
N VAL A 86 -9.30 3.90 -8.78
CA VAL A 86 -9.55 5.31 -9.09
C VAL A 86 -8.31 6.16 -8.81
N SER A 87 -7.63 5.91 -7.67
CA SER A 87 -6.39 6.61 -7.31
C SER A 87 -5.57 5.81 -6.29
N ALA A 88 -4.27 6.06 -6.23
CA ALA A 88 -3.40 5.54 -5.18
C ALA A 88 -2.39 6.59 -4.73
N GLU A 89 -2.35 6.87 -3.42
CA GLU A 89 -1.46 7.88 -2.85
C GLU A 89 -0.79 7.41 -1.57
N LYS A 90 0.41 7.93 -1.30
CA LYS A 90 1.06 7.78 -0.01
C LYS A 90 0.37 8.71 0.99
N VAL A 91 -0.11 8.16 2.09
CA VAL A 91 -0.57 8.97 3.22
C VAL A 91 0.67 9.53 3.93
N GLY A 92 0.85 10.86 3.85
CA GLY A 92 1.89 11.53 4.62
C GLY A 92 1.71 11.30 6.12
N ARG A 93 2.80 11.32 6.90
CA ARG A 93 2.66 11.58 8.34
C ARG A 93 2.00 12.94 8.46
N ARG A 94 0.75 13.00 8.96
CA ARG A 94 0.22 14.26 9.48
C ARG A 94 1.28 14.80 10.43
N LYS A 95 1.88 15.97 10.15
CA LYS A 95 2.48 16.76 11.22
C LYS A 95 1.38 16.88 12.25
N HIS A 96 1.69 16.44 13.46
CA HIS A 96 0.81 16.50 14.63
C HIS A 96 -0.01 17.79 14.55
N ALA A 97 -1.33 17.65 14.39
CA ALA A 97 -2.21 18.81 14.45
C ALA A 97 -2.00 19.38 15.84
N GLU A 98 -1.22 20.47 15.92
CA GLU A 98 -1.12 21.28 17.12
C GLU A 98 -2.55 21.66 17.49
N ARG A 99 -3.07 21.02 18.54
CA ARG A 99 -4.24 21.51 19.24
C ARG A 99 -3.86 22.89 19.77
N ARG A 100 -4.10 23.93 18.99
CA ARG A 100 -4.28 25.28 19.51
C ARG A 100 -5.63 25.29 20.21
N ASN A 101 -5.62 24.90 21.49
CA ASN A 101 -6.63 25.35 22.42
C ASN A 101 -6.34 26.82 22.68
N GLY A 102 -7.24 27.68 22.20
CA GLY A 102 -7.40 29.06 22.64
C GLY A 102 -8.81 29.21 23.18
#